data_AF-A0A2T8IEU8-F1
#
_entry.id   AF-A0A2T8IEU8-F1
#
_cell.length_a   1.000
_cell.length_b   1.000
_cell.length_c   1.000
_cell.angle_alpha   90.00
_cell.angle_beta   90.00
_cell.angle_gamma   90.00
#
_symmetry.space_group_name_H-M   'P 1'
#
loop_
_entity.id
_entity.type
_entity.pdbx_description
1 polymer ?
#
loop_
_entity_poly.entity_id
_entity_poly.type
_entity_poly.pdbx_seq_one_letter_code
_entity_poly.pdbx_strand_id
1 'polypeptide(L)'
;MAMLATNSNNGKNLQAERSAGEKAIDDWLPITSSRNAKWWYSAFHDVTAMVGAGVLSLPYAMSELGWGPGTAVLILSWIITLYTMWQMVEMHEMVPGKWFNRYHELGQHAFGQKLGLWIVVPQQLIVEVGGDIVFMVTGGKSLKKFHDVICDNKCKDIKLTC
;
A
#
# COMPACT_ATOMS: atom_id res chain seq x y z
N MET A 1 -54.46 7.54 8.28
CA MET A 1 -53.24 7.05 8.96
C MET A 1 -52.59 5.81 8.32
N ALA A 2 -52.87 5.45 7.06
CA ALA A 2 -52.29 4.25 6.41
C ALA A 2 -51.20 4.54 5.35
N MET A 3 -50.95 5.80 4.98
CA MET A 3 -50.01 6.18 3.91
C MET A 3 -48.56 6.45 4.35
N LEU A 4 -48.26 6.55 5.65
CA LEU A 4 -46.90 6.85 6.15
C LEU A 4 -46.06 5.58 6.40
N ALA A 5 -46.68 4.41 6.59
CA ALA A 5 -45.97 3.17 6.87
C ALA A 5 -45.32 2.52 5.63
N THR A 6 -45.92 2.71 4.45
CA THR A 6 -45.43 2.13 3.19
C THR A 6 -44.14 2.81 2.70
N ASN A 7 -44.00 4.12 2.90
CA ASN A 7 -42.83 4.88 2.47
C ASN A 7 -41.57 4.52 3.30
N SER A 8 -41.74 4.33 4.62
CA SER A 8 -40.64 3.87 5.48
C SER A 8 -40.19 2.44 5.19
N ASN A 9 -41.09 1.55 4.78
CA ASN A 9 -40.72 0.17 4.40
C ASN A 9 -39.99 0.13 3.06
N ASN A 10 -40.40 0.97 2.10
CA ASN A 10 -39.76 1.03 0.79
C ASN A 10 -38.32 1.55 0.89
N GLY A 11 -38.09 2.60 1.71
CA GLY A 11 -36.73 3.13 1.94
C GLY A 11 -35.77 2.14 2.63
N LYS A 12 -36.28 1.32 3.56
CA LYS A 12 -35.49 0.28 4.24
C LYS A 12 -35.15 -0.88 3.30
N ASN A 13 -36.10 -1.31 2.47
CA ASN A 13 -35.86 -2.36 1.47
C ASN A 13 -34.85 -1.93 0.41
N LEU A 14 -34.92 -0.68 -0.06
CA LEU A 14 -33.95 -0.13 -1.00
C LEU A 14 -32.54 -0.02 -0.41
N GLN A 15 -32.40 0.38 0.86
CA GLN A 15 -31.10 0.38 1.56
C GLN A 15 -30.58 -1.04 1.79
N ALA A 16 -31.45 -1.99 2.14
CA ALA A 16 -31.08 -3.39 2.33
C ALA A 16 -30.66 -4.06 1.02
N GLU A 17 -31.37 -3.82 -0.10
CA GLU A 17 -30.98 -4.29 -1.43
C GLU A 17 -29.66 -3.69 -1.89
N ARG A 18 -29.45 -2.39 -1.66
CA ARG A 18 -28.19 -1.72 -2.00
C ARG A 18 -27.02 -2.28 -1.18
N SER A 19 -27.22 -2.52 0.11
CA SER A 19 -26.22 -3.15 0.99
C SER A 19 -25.96 -4.63 0.64
N ALA A 20 -26.99 -5.37 0.23
CA ALA A 20 -26.86 -6.76 -0.22
C ALA A 20 -26.14 -6.85 -1.57
N GLY A 21 -26.39 -5.92 -2.49
CA GLY A 21 -25.68 -5.79 -3.75
C GLY A 21 -24.20 -5.47 -3.55
N GLU A 22 -23.87 -4.56 -2.63
CA GLU A 22 -22.47 -4.25 -2.27
C GLU A 22 -21.75 -5.47 -1.69
N LYS A 23 -22.40 -6.22 -0.77
CA LYS A 23 -21.84 -7.48 -0.24
C LYS A 23 -21.61 -8.54 -1.32
N ALA A 24 -22.55 -8.68 -2.26
CA ALA A 24 -22.42 -9.64 -3.35
C ALA A 24 -21.27 -9.28 -4.30
N ILE A 25 -21.02 -7.98 -4.52
CA ILE A 25 -19.87 -7.49 -5.29
C ILE A 25 -18.57 -7.75 -4.52
N ASP A 26 -18.54 -7.47 -3.22
CA ASP A 26 -17.36 -7.69 -2.36
C ASP A 26 -17.00 -9.18 -2.30
N ASP A 27 -17.99 -10.08 -2.20
CA ASP A 27 -17.77 -11.52 -2.20
C ASP A 27 -17.31 -12.07 -3.56
N TRP A 28 -17.72 -11.42 -4.66
CA TRP A 28 -17.33 -11.81 -6.02
C TRP A 28 -15.91 -11.36 -6.38
N LEU A 29 -15.47 -10.20 -5.87
CA LEU A 29 -14.14 -9.67 -6.11
C LEU A 29 -13.10 -10.43 -5.27
N PRO A 30 -12.09 -11.08 -5.88
CA PRO A 30 -11.11 -11.90 -5.16
C PRO A 30 -10.25 -11.11 -4.15
N ILE A 31 -10.24 -9.77 -4.25
CA ILE A 31 -9.53 -8.86 -3.35
C ILE A 31 -10.32 -8.48 -2.10
N THR A 32 -11.66 -8.54 -2.14
CA THR A 32 -12.57 -8.22 -1.02
C THR A 32 -13.31 -9.44 -0.47
N SER A 33 -13.25 -10.58 -1.17
CA SER A 33 -13.87 -11.82 -0.73
C SER A 33 -13.35 -12.23 0.66
N SER A 34 -14.26 -12.52 1.59
CA SER A 34 -13.92 -12.94 2.96
C SER A 34 -13.22 -14.30 2.94
N ARG A 35 -11.90 -14.29 2.78
CA ARG A 35 -11.03 -15.44 3.05
C ARG A 35 -10.62 -15.36 4.51
N ASN A 36 -10.44 -16.51 5.16
CA ASN A 36 -10.10 -16.67 6.59
C ASN A 36 -8.68 -16.12 6.89
N ALA A 37 -8.47 -14.83 6.66
CA ALA A 37 -7.21 -14.13 6.78
C ALA A 37 -7.06 -13.66 8.23
N LYS A 38 -6.03 -14.18 8.88
CA LYS A 38 -5.72 -13.80 10.26
C LYS A 38 -4.83 -12.56 10.23
N TRP A 39 -5.03 -11.62 11.14
CA TRP A 39 -4.34 -10.31 11.17
C TRP A 39 -2.82 -10.41 11.10
N TRP A 40 -2.25 -11.50 11.64
CA TRP A 40 -0.81 -11.74 11.60
C TRP A 40 -0.27 -12.01 10.20
N TYR A 41 -1.04 -12.63 9.30
CA TYR A 41 -0.59 -12.83 7.91
C TYR A 41 -0.39 -11.49 7.22
N SER A 42 -1.30 -10.55 7.41
CA SER A 42 -1.17 -9.19 6.87
C SER A 42 0.07 -8.49 7.43
N ALA A 43 0.30 -8.57 8.74
CA ALA A 43 1.48 -8.00 9.37
C ALA A 43 2.79 -8.59 8.83
N PHE A 44 2.86 -9.92 8.63
CA PHE A 44 4.04 -10.56 8.07
C PHE A 44 4.30 -10.18 6.60
N HIS A 45 3.25 -10.07 5.79
CA HIS A 45 3.39 -9.62 4.40
C HIS A 45 3.89 -8.18 4.32
N ASP A 46 3.40 -7.29 5.18
CA ASP A 46 3.84 -5.90 5.25
C ASP A 46 5.32 -5.79 5.65
N VAL A 47 5.72 -6.49 6.73
CA VAL A 47 7.13 -6.54 7.16
C VAL A 47 8.02 -7.11 6.06
N THR A 48 7.60 -8.18 5.38
CA THR A 48 8.41 -8.79 4.31
C THR A 48 8.55 -7.85 3.11
N ALA A 49 7.51 -7.10 2.76
CA ALA A 49 7.56 -6.09 1.71
C ALA A 49 8.53 -4.95 2.08
N MET A 50 8.51 -4.47 3.33
CA MET A 50 9.38 -3.39 3.81
C MET A 50 10.85 -3.82 3.99
N VAL A 51 11.10 -5.04 4.48
CA VAL A 51 12.44 -5.56 4.78
C VAL A 51 13.26 -5.84 3.51
N GLY A 52 12.64 -5.84 2.33
CA GLY A 52 13.30 -6.04 1.03
C GLY A 52 14.25 -4.89 0.63
N ALA A 53 13.94 -4.22 -0.48
CA ALA A 53 14.85 -3.23 -1.08
C ALA A 53 15.24 -2.08 -0.13
N GLY A 54 14.36 -1.70 0.79
CA GLY A 54 14.62 -0.61 1.74
C GLY A 54 15.77 -0.92 2.69
N VAL A 55 15.77 -2.10 3.33
CA VAL A 55 16.79 -2.46 4.33
C VAL A 55 18.15 -2.75 3.72
N LEU A 56 18.21 -3.23 2.47
CA LEU A 56 19.49 -3.46 1.80
C LEU A 56 20.26 -2.15 1.53
N SER A 57 19.55 -1.03 1.36
CA SER A 57 20.17 0.30 1.15
C SER A 57 20.56 1.02 2.43
N LEU A 58 19.96 0.63 3.57
CA LEU A 58 20.12 1.29 4.87
C LEU A 58 21.58 1.33 5.37
N PRO A 59 22.36 0.22 5.34
CA PRO A 59 23.75 0.25 5.77
C PRO A 59 24.62 1.20 4.95
N TYR A 60 24.37 1.28 3.63
CA TYR A 60 25.08 2.18 2.73
C TYR A 60 24.73 3.65 3.02
N ALA A 61 23.45 3.97 3.24
CA ALA A 61 23.06 5.33 3.63
C ALA A 61 23.64 5.73 5.00
N MET A 62 23.69 4.79 5.96
CA MET A 62 24.27 5.00 7.29
C MET A 62 25.79 5.23 7.24
N SER A 63 26.52 4.62 6.29
CA SER A 63 27.95 4.89 6.13
C SER A 63 28.25 6.28 5.57
N GLU A 64 27.37 6.83 4.74
CA GLU A 64 27.53 8.19 4.17
C GLU A 64 27.10 9.29 5.16
N LEU A 65 26.03 9.07 5.93
CA LEU A 65 25.48 10.05 6.89
C LEU A 65 26.14 10.00 8.29
N GLY A 66 26.83 8.91 8.62
CA GLY A 66 27.38 8.66 9.94
C GLY A 66 26.33 8.21 10.96
N TRP A 67 26.81 7.59 12.04
CA TRP A 67 25.96 6.94 13.05
C TRP A 67 24.96 7.88 13.73
N GLY A 68 25.39 9.09 14.13
CA GLY A 68 24.55 10.04 14.86
C GLY A 68 23.39 10.59 14.03
N PRO A 69 23.68 11.29 12.91
CA PRO A 69 22.65 11.81 12.01
C PRO A 69 21.78 10.70 11.42
N GLY A 70 22.37 9.57 11.04
CA GLY A 70 21.65 8.41 10.52
C GLY A 70 20.62 7.88 11.53
N THR A 71 21.04 7.63 12.78
CA THR A 71 20.13 7.15 13.84
C THR A 71 19.02 8.16 14.14
N ALA A 72 19.34 9.45 14.18
CA ALA A 72 18.35 10.50 14.40
C ALA A 72 17.27 10.52 13.30
N VAL A 73 17.67 10.41 12.03
CA VAL A 73 16.73 10.34 10.89
C VAL A 73 15.88 9.06 10.95
N LEU A 74 16.44 7.92 11.36
CA LEU A 74 15.68 6.68 11.52
C LEU A 74 14.60 6.79 12.60
N ILE A 75 14.94 7.35 13.75
CA ILE A 75 13.98 7.57 14.85
C ILE A 75 12.90 8.55 14.41
N LEU A 76 13.28 9.66 13.76
CA LEU A 76 12.33 10.64 13.25
C LEU A 76 11.39 10.02 12.21
N SER A 77 11.94 9.27 11.25
CA SER A 77 11.15 8.56 10.24
C SER A 77 10.18 7.58 10.91
N TRP A 78 10.61 6.84 11.92
CA TRP A 78 9.74 5.90 12.64
C TRP A 78 8.56 6.61 13.32
N ILE A 79 8.80 7.73 13.99
CA ILE A 79 7.75 8.55 14.63
C ILE A 79 6.75 9.04 13.57
N ILE A 80 7.26 9.55 12.44
CA ILE A 80 6.40 10.03 11.33
C ILE A 80 5.57 8.88 10.78
N THR A 81 6.16 7.70 10.54
CA THR A 81 5.44 6.52 10.03
C THR A 81 4.31 6.11 10.97
N LEU A 82 4.55 6.03 12.28
CA LEU A 82 3.52 5.72 13.26
C LEU A 82 2.40 6.76 13.28
N TYR A 83 2.77 8.04 13.22
CA TYR A 83 1.79 9.13 13.17
C TYR A 83 0.92 9.06 11.91
N THR A 84 1.51 8.80 10.74
CA THR A 84 0.77 8.63 9.49
C THR A 84 -0.14 7.41 9.51
N MET A 85 0.31 6.29 10.08
CA MET A 85 -0.51 5.08 10.21
C MET A 85 -1.72 5.34 11.10
N TRP A 86 -1.53 6.04 12.22
CA TRP A 86 -2.64 6.48 13.07
C TRP A 86 -3.64 7.36 12.32
N GLN A 87 -3.15 8.35 11.56
CA GLN A 87 -3.98 9.22 10.73
C GLN A 87 -4.78 8.43 9.68
N MET A 88 -4.19 7.42 9.05
CA MET A 88 -4.91 6.58 8.08
C MET A 88 -6.01 5.74 8.73
N VAL A 89 -5.77 5.21 9.93
CA VAL A 89 -6.80 4.48 10.70
C VAL A 89 -7.96 5.40 11.05
N GLU A 90 -7.69 6.60 11.57
CA GLU A 90 -8.73 7.57 11.90
C GLU A 90 -9.54 7.99 10.67
N MET A 91 -8.87 8.20 9.53
CA MET A 91 -9.54 8.57 8.28
C MET A 91 -10.37 7.44 7.68
N HIS A 92 -10.05 6.18 7.96
CA HIS A 92 -10.80 5.03 7.47
C HIS A 92 -12.24 5.00 7.99
N GLU A 93 -12.47 5.54 9.20
CA GLU A 93 -13.78 5.63 9.88
C GLU A 93 -14.31 7.07 10.01
N MET A 94 -13.81 8.01 9.21
CA MET A 94 -14.20 9.44 9.27
C MET A 94 -15.72 9.69 9.22
N VAL A 95 -16.49 8.79 8.60
CA VAL A 95 -17.95 8.88 8.52
C VAL A 95 -18.58 7.56 9.01
N PRO A 96 -19.42 7.58 10.07
CA PRO A 96 -20.09 6.38 10.54
C PRO A 96 -21.01 5.80 9.46
N GLY A 97 -20.70 4.60 8.99
CA GLY A 97 -21.50 3.85 8.00
C GLY A 97 -20.92 3.76 6.59
N LYS A 98 -19.73 4.32 6.31
CA LYS A 98 -19.03 4.12 5.03
C LYS A 98 -17.54 3.84 5.26
N TRP A 99 -17.09 2.67 4.80
CA TRP A 99 -15.69 2.24 4.89
C TRP A 99 -14.93 2.76 3.67
N PHE A 100 -13.93 3.63 3.87
CA PHE A 100 -13.11 4.16 2.78
C PHE A 100 -11.88 3.27 2.53
N ASN A 101 -12.07 2.12 1.88
CA ASN A 101 -10.99 1.15 1.64
C ASN A 101 -9.98 1.58 0.57
N ARG A 102 -10.25 2.63 -0.22
CA ARG A 102 -9.42 3.00 -1.37
C ARG A 102 -8.94 4.46 -1.29
N TYR A 103 -7.64 4.67 -1.40
CA TYR A 103 -7.00 5.99 -1.30
C TYR A 103 -7.64 7.07 -2.18
N HIS A 104 -8.07 6.71 -3.39
CA HIS A 104 -8.73 7.65 -4.29
C HIS A 104 -10.13 8.09 -3.82
N GLU A 105 -10.88 7.25 -3.08
CA GLU A 105 -12.20 7.59 -2.54
C GLU A 105 -12.06 8.50 -1.32
N LEU A 106 -11.04 8.23 -0.49
CA LEU A 106 -10.67 9.09 0.63
C LEU A 106 -10.25 10.48 0.14
N GLY A 107 -9.40 10.53 -0.89
CA GLY A 107 -8.98 11.78 -1.54
C GLY A 107 -10.15 12.56 -2.15
N GLN A 108 -11.09 11.87 -2.79
CA GLN A 108 -12.31 12.49 -3.34
C GLN A 108 -13.22 13.06 -2.26
N HIS A 109 -13.26 12.46 -1.07
CA HIS A 109 -14.03 12.96 0.06
C HIS A 109 -13.37 14.18 0.73
N ALA A 110 -12.05 14.14 0.94
CA ALA A 110 -11.30 15.20 1.63
C ALA A 110 -11.01 16.43 0.74
N PHE A 111 -10.67 16.23 -0.54
CA PHE A 111 -10.24 17.30 -1.46
C PHE A 111 -11.24 17.58 -2.58
N GLY A 112 -12.38 16.88 -2.59
CA GLY A 112 -13.40 17.00 -3.63
C GLY A 112 -13.19 16.05 -4.82
N GLN A 113 -14.28 15.79 -5.53
CA GLN A 113 -14.43 14.63 -6.43
C GLN A 113 -13.50 14.63 -7.66
N LYS A 114 -12.98 15.80 -8.05
CA LYS A 114 -12.08 15.98 -9.22
C LYS A 114 -10.63 16.21 -8.81
N LEU A 115 -10.40 17.00 -7.76
CA LEU A 115 -9.07 17.42 -7.31
C LEU A 115 -8.36 16.33 -6.51
N GLY A 116 -9.06 15.65 -5.61
CA GLY A 116 -8.46 14.55 -4.83
C GLY A 116 -7.99 13.39 -5.69
N LEU A 117 -8.75 13.06 -6.74
CA LEU A 117 -8.37 12.02 -7.70
C LEU A 117 -7.12 12.41 -8.50
N TRP A 118 -7.06 13.66 -9.00
CA TRP A 118 -5.95 14.15 -9.83
C TRP A 118 -4.65 14.35 -9.06
N ILE A 119 -4.69 14.53 -7.74
CA ILE A 119 -3.48 14.69 -6.92
C ILE A 119 -2.96 13.32 -6.44
N VAL A 120 -3.85 12.47 -5.93
CA VAL A 120 -3.46 11.20 -5.30
C VAL A 120 -3.03 10.16 -6.33
N VAL A 121 -3.72 10.07 -7.47
CA VAL A 121 -3.45 9.02 -8.48
C VAL A 121 -2.07 9.17 -9.14
N PRO A 122 -1.63 10.36 -9.59
CA PRO A 122 -0.29 10.50 -10.16
C PRO A 122 0.82 10.16 -9.17
N GLN A 123 0.66 10.55 -7.90
CA GLN A 123 1.64 10.22 -6.86
C GLN A 123 1.75 8.71 -6.63
N GLN A 124 0.61 8.01 -6.58
CA GLN A 124 0.58 6.55 -6.47
C GLN A 124 1.33 5.89 -7.64
N LEU A 125 1.05 6.33 -8.87
CA LEU A 125 1.68 5.77 -10.08
C LEU A 125 3.19 6.03 -10.14
N ILE A 126 3.64 7.21 -9.74
CA ILE A 126 5.07 7.55 -9.73
C ILE A 126 5.83 6.65 -8.75
N VAL A 127 5.28 6.43 -7.55
CA VAL A 127 5.91 5.59 -6.53
C VAL A 127 5.92 4.12 -6.94
N GLU A 128 4.83 3.61 -7.52
CA GLU A 128 4.72 2.22 -7.97
C GLU A 128 5.71 1.92 -9.11
N VAL A 129 5.68 2.72 -10.17
CA VAL A 129 6.61 2.55 -11.31
C VAL A 129 8.06 2.76 -10.90
N GLY A 130 8.32 3.74 -10.04
CA GLY A 130 9.67 3.98 -9.49
C GLY A 130 10.17 2.78 -8.67
N GLY A 131 9.31 2.20 -7.84
CA GLY A 131 9.60 1.00 -7.07
C GLY A 131 9.98 -0.18 -7.97
N ASP A 132 9.15 -0.49 -8.97
CA ASP A 132 9.39 -1.59 -9.90
C ASP A 132 10.75 -1.48 -10.60
N ILE A 133 11.10 -0.28 -11.09
CA ILE A 133 12.39 -0.03 -11.74
C ILE A 133 13.55 -0.30 -10.76
N VAL A 134 13.46 0.21 -9.52
CA VAL A 134 14.50 0.03 -8.50
C VAL A 134 14.65 -1.44 -8.11
N PHE A 135 13.55 -2.16 -7.94
CA PHE A 135 13.57 -3.59 -7.63
C PHE A 135 14.18 -4.40 -8.76
N MET A 136 13.82 -4.13 -10.03
CA MET A 136 14.40 -4.82 -11.19
C MET A 136 15.91 -4.56 -11.32
N VAL A 137 16.36 -3.30 -11.15
CA VAL A 137 17.78 -2.94 -11.21
C VAL A 137 18.57 -3.59 -10.07
N THR A 138 18.03 -3.59 -8.86
CA THR A 138 18.66 -4.21 -7.69
C THR A 138 18.73 -5.72 -7.86
N GLY A 139 17.67 -6.36 -8.34
CA GLY A 139 17.65 -7.79 -8.67
C GLY A 139 18.72 -8.18 -9.70
N GLY A 140 18.85 -7.39 -10.77
CA GLY A 140 19.90 -7.60 -11.79
C GLY A 140 21.32 -7.49 -11.23
N LYS A 141 21.59 -6.49 -10.37
CA LYS A 141 22.89 -6.33 -9.70
C LYS A 141 23.21 -7.50 -8.77
N SER A 142 22.22 -7.98 -8.01
CA SER A 142 22.36 -9.14 -7.12
C SER A 142 22.66 -10.42 -7.91
N LEU A 143 21.98 -10.66 -9.03
CA LEU A 143 22.23 -11.82 -9.88
C LEU A 143 23.64 -11.78 -10.50
N LYS A 144 24.11 -10.60 -10.92
CA LYS A 144 25.49 -10.44 -11.39
C LYS A 144 26.50 -10.81 -10.30
N LYS A 145 26.32 -10.28 -9.08
CA LYS A 145 27.22 -10.61 -7.96
C LYS A 145 27.22 -12.09 -7.63
N PHE A 146 26.06 -12.75 -7.68
CA PHE A 146 25.96 -14.19 -7.49
C PHE A 146 26.71 -14.98 -8.57
N HIS A 147 26.56 -14.58 -9.84
CA HIS A 147 27.33 -15.16 -10.94
C HIS A 147 28.84 -14.99 -10.71
N ASP A 148 29.30 -13.79 -10.36
CA ASP A 148 30.72 -13.49 -10.14
C ASP A 148 31.32 -14.35 -9.00
N VAL A 149 30.54 -14.58 -7.93
CA VAL A 149 30.96 -15.41 -6.78
C VAL A 149 31.06 -16.89 -7.13
N ILE A 150 30.09 -17.44 -7.88
CA ILE A 150 30.11 -18.87 -8.27
C ILE A 150 31.19 -19.14 -9.30
N CYS A 151 31.39 -18.21 -10.22
CA CYS A 151 32.24 -18.43 -11.36
C CYS A 151 33.72 -18.20 -11.09
N ASP A 152 34.13 -17.54 -10.00
CA ASP A 152 35.53 -17.34 -9.59
C ASP A 152 36.48 -17.03 -10.78
N ASN A 153 36.04 -16.11 -11.65
CA ASN A 153 36.72 -15.68 -12.90
C ASN A 153 36.92 -16.76 -14.00
N LYS A 154 36.26 -17.91 -13.91
CA LYS A 154 36.32 -19.00 -14.91
C LYS A 154 35.20 -18.91 -15.97
N CYS A 155 34.14 -18.16 -15.70
CA CYS A 155 33.04 -17.95 -16.63
C CYS A 155 33.25 -16.70 -17.49
N LYS A 156 32.53 -16.64 -18.62
CA LYS A 156 32.50 -15.46 -19.49
C LYS A 156 31.73 -14.34 -18.81
N ASP A 157 32.28 -13.13 -18.81
CA ASP A 157 31.61 -11.97 -18.23
C ASP A 157 30.25 -11.71 -18.87
N ILE A 158 29.24 -11.49 -18.02
CA ILE A 158 27.91 -11.08 -18.45
C ILE A 158 28.01 -9.66 -19.02
N LYS A 159 27.71 -9.51 -20.30
CA LYS A 159 27.60 -8.20 -20.96
C LYS A 159 26.44 -7.42 -20.32
N LEU A 160 26.75 -6.28 -19.71
CA LEU A 160 25.78 -5.36 -19.12
C LEU A 160 25.30 -4.27 -20.09
N THR A 161 25.77 -4.31 -21.33
CA THR A 161 25.42 -3.37 -22.40
C THR A 161 24.75 -4.13 -23.53
N CYS A 162 23.53 -3.72 -23.88
CA CYS A 162 22.93 -4.00 -25.19
C CYS A 162 23.75 -3.30 -26.27
#